data_AF-A0AA38MKH4-F1
#
_entry.id   AF-A0AA38MKH4-F1
#
_cell.length_a   1.000
_cell.length_b   1.000
_cell.length_c   1.000
_cell.angle_alpha   90.00
_cell.angle_beta   90.00
_cell.angle_gamma   90.00
#
_symmetry.space_group_name_H-M   'P 1'
#
loop_
_entity.id
_entity.type
_entity.pdbx_description
1 polymer ?
#
loop_
_entity_poly.entity_id
_entity_poly.type
_entity_poly.pdbx_seq_one_letter_code
_entity_poly.pdbx_strand_id
1 'polypeptide(L)'
;METEHVPEKARPSLEVSANKRSSSSAESPEAEHSIPSSENSSFDRAFKKVRTSDSTESLTGTFELLEPARSLCEVADPPFVLEFSELVKFMEDVVGESDVLTIAFNYTSDIVGLLDELHQIYTSLSHTSIRNRCLKVQRKLKKAYARHQTCSMESNNDPDTY
;
A
#
# COMPACT_ATOMS: atom_id res chain seq x y z
N MET A 1 41.37 -23.68 -31.73
CA MET A 1 41.44 -24.86 -30.87
C MET A 1 41.21 -24.33 -29.47
N GLU A 2 39.93 -24.26 -29.07
CA GLU A 2 39.28 -25.23 -28.16
C GLU A 2 39.60 -24.87 -26.71
N THR A 3 38.67 -24.76 -25.75
CA THR A 3 37.23 -24.98 -25.66
C THR A 3 36.77 -24.40 -24.32
N GLU A 4 35.55 -23.88 -24.27
CA GLU A 4 34.84 -23.52 -23.05
C GLU A 4 34.69 -24.71 -22.08
N HIS A 5 34.71 -24.44 -20.78
CA HIS A 5 34.09 -25.35 -19.80
C HIS A 5 33.56 -24.60 -18.57
N VAL A 6 32.23 -24.50 -18.51
CA VAL A 6 31.41 -24.26 -17.32
C VAL A 6 30.75 -25.60 -16.99
N PRO A 7 30.78 -26.03 -15.72
CA PRO A 7 29.55 -26.54 -15.09
C PRO A 7 29.50 -26.17 -13.59
N GLU A 8 28.43 -26.25 -12.80
CA GLU A 8 27.15 -26.94 -12.90
C GLU A 8 26.18 -26.29 -11.90
N LYS A 9 24.90 -26.21 -12.26
CA LYS A 9 23.81 -25.77 -11.39
C LYS A 9 23.47 -26.85 -10.35
N ALA A 10 23.54 -26.52 -9.07
CA ALA A 10 22.85 -27.29 -8.03
C ALA A 10 21.38 -26.87 -7.95
N ARG A 11 20.47 -27.80 -8.26
CA ARG A 11 19.02 -27.69 -8.01
C ARG A 11 18.69 -28.33 -6.65
N PRO A 12 17.80 -27.77 -5.84
CA PRO A 12 17.32 -28.43 -4.62
C PRO A 12 16.26 -29.50 -4.91
N SER A 13 16.39 -30.63 -4.22
CA SER A 13 15.50 -31.80 -4.25
C SER A 13 14.08 -31.47 -3.77
N LEU A 14 13.11 -32.03 -4.49
CA LEU A 14 11.73 -32.21 -4.04
C LEU A 14 11.65 -33.52 -3.25
N GLU A 15 11.23 -33.48 -1.99
CA GLU A 15 10.66 -34.66 -1.33
C GLU A 15 9.25 -34.35 -0.81
N VAL A 16 8.32 -35.09 -1.38
CA VAL A 16 6.94 -35.27 -0.93
C VAL A 16 6.97 -36.25 0.23
N SER A 17 6.30 -35.93 1.33
CA SER A 17 5.85 -36.97 2.26
C SER A 17 4.50 -36.61 2.86
N ALA A 18 3.49 -37.28 2.31
CA ALA A 18 2.18 -37.43 2.91
C ALA A 18 2.31 -38.31 4.16
N ASN A 19 1.61 -37.97 5.25
CA ASN A 19 1.30 -38.95 6.28
C ASN A 19 -0.15 -38.90 6.74
N LYS A 20 -0.75 -40.10 6.71
CA LYS A 20 -2.13 -40.48 6.97
C LYS A 20 -2.37 -40.66 8.49
N ARG A 21 -3.63 -40.40 8.88
CA ARG A 21 -4.43 -41.05 9.93
C ARG A 21 -3.88 -41.05 11.37
N SER A 22 -4.72 -40.59 12.30
CA SER A 22 -5.19 -41.46 13.40
C SER A 22 -6.45 -40.89 14.06
N SER A 23 -7.43 -41.77 14.15
CA SER A 23 -8.69 -41.69 14.87
C SER A 23 -8.51 -42.14 16.32
N SER A 24 -9.21 -41.53 17.27
CA SER A 24 -9.70 -42.25 18.45
C SER A 24 -10.97 -41.61 19.02
N SER A 25 -11.83 -42.52 19.48
CA SER A 25 -13.24 -42.44 19.83
C SER A 25 -13.49 -41.99 21.28
N ALA A 26 -14.78 -42.01 21.65
CA ALA A 26 -15.39 -41.98 22.99
C ALA A 26 -15.82 -40.57 23.49
N GLU A 27 -17.01 -40.32 24.06
CA GLU A 27 -18.21 -41.12 24.38
C GLU A 27 -19.31 -40.11 24.80
N SER A 28 -20.59 -40.45 24.57
CA SER A 28 -21.79 -39.65 24.92
C SER A 28 -22.11 -39.79 26.43
N PRO A 29 -22.95 -38.91 27.04
CA PRO A 29 -24.39 -39.20 27.05
C PRO A 29 -25.32 -37.96 27.02
N GLU A 30 -26.60 -38.29 26.99
CA GLU A 30 -27.81 -37.55 26.64
C GLU A 30 -28.20 -36.40 27.59
N ALA A 31 -28.84 -35.37 27.03
CA ALA A 31 -29.93 -34.65 27.68
C ALA A 31 -30.85 -34.06 26.60
N GLU A 32 -32.05 -34.64 26.50
CA GLU A 32 -33.16 -34.13 25.70
C GLU A 32 -33.56 -32.74 26.17
N HIS A 33 -33.71 -31.77 25.26
CA HIS A 33 -34.68 -30.67 25.40
C HIS A 33 -35.10 -30.15 24.03
N SER A 34 -36.32 -30.52 23.67
CA SER A 34 -37.36 -29.84 22.87
C SER A 34 -36.97 -28.72 21.88
N ILE A 35 -37.34 -28.96 20.62
CA ILE A 35 -37.43 -27.98 19.51
C ILE A 35 -38.52 -26.93 19.84
N PRO A 36 -38.40 -25.67 19.36
CA PRO A 36 -39.14 -25.34 18.14
C PRO A 36 -38.34 -24.51 17.12
N SER A 37 -38.68 -24.75 15.86
CA SER A 37 -38.21 -24.10 14.64
C SER A 37 -38.25 -22.57 14.69
N SER A 38 -37.21 -21.91 14.17
CA SER A 38 -37.38 -20.74 13.28
C SER A 38 -36.09 -20.37 12.56
N GLU A 39 -36.28 -19.77 11.41
CA GLU A 39 -35.40 -19.48 10.28
C GLU A 39 -34.13 -18.66 10.56
N ASN A 40 -33.22 -18.76 9.59
CA ASN A 40 -32.24 -17.76 9.15
C ASN A 40 -31.07 -17.41 10.09
N SER A 41 -29.88 -17.90 9.75
CA SER A 41 -28.94 -17.11 8.94
C SER A 41 -27.57 -17.81 8.89
N SER A 42 -27.10 -18.03 7.66
CA SER A 42 -25.75 -18.48 7.38
C SER A 42 -24.77 -17.44 7.91
N PHE A 43 -24.15 -17.69 9.06
CA PHE A 43 -22.92 -16.99 9.43
C PHE A 43 -21.76 -17.74 8.78
N ASP A 44 -21.63 -17.57 7.46
CA ASP A 44 -20.39 -17.81 6.74
C ASP A 44 -19.30 -16.92 7.35
N ARG A 45 -18.54 -17.51 8.27
CA ARG A 45 -17.40 -16.87 8.91
C ARG A 45 -16.34 -16.67 7.83
N ALA A 46 -16.32 -15.48 7.24
CA ALA A 46 -15.37 -15.10 6.21
C ALA A 46 -13.94 -15.43 6.69
N PHE A 47 -13.34 -16.45 6.07
CA PHE A 47 -11.94 -16.78 6.29
C PHE A 47 -11.11 -15.54 5.96
N LYS A 48 -10.47 -14.96 6.98
CA LYS A 48 -9.51 -13.87 6.80
C LYS A 48 -8.42 -14.39 5.87
N LYS A 49 -8.42 -13.95 4.61
CA LYS A 49 -7.32 -14.22 3.67
C LYS A 49 -6.04 -13.72 4.31
N VAL A 50 -5.14 -14.64 4.63
CA VAL A 50 -3.78 -14.32 5.07
C VAL A 50 -3.14 -13.55 3.93
N ARG A 51 -2.84 -12.26 4.16
CA ARG A 51 -2.04 -11.47 3.22
C ARG A 51 -0.65 -12.09 3.21
N THR A 52 -0.31 -12.79 2.15
CA THR A 52 1.08 -13.06 1.79
C THR A 52 1.68 -11.74 1.34
N SER A 53 2.12 -10.92 2.30
CA SER A 53 3.10 -9.88 2.02
C SER A 53 4.40 -10.58 1.66
N ASP A 54 5.01 -10.18 0.55
CA ASP A 54 6.35 -10.63 0.20
C ASP A 54 7.30 -10.12 1.29
N SER A 55 7.83 -11.03 2.12
CA SER A 55 8.63 -10.66 3.30
C SER A 55 9.85 -9.80 2.94
N THR A 56 10.29 -9.85 1.68
CA THR A 56 11.44 -9.07 1.19
C THR A 56 11.15 -7.57 1.14
N GLU A 57 9.91 -7.15 0.87
CA GLU A 57 9.50 -5.73 0.79
C GLU A 57 9.67 -4.97 2.12
N SER A 58 9.75 -5.69 3.24
CA SER A 58 9.87 -5.07 4.57
C SER A 58 11.28 -4.51 4.86
N LEU A 59 12.30 -5.01 4.14
CA LEU A 59 13.69 -4.61 4.31
C LEU A 59 14.19 -3.70 3.17
N THR A 60 13.44 -3.62 2.07
CA THR A 60 13.76 -2.81 0.89
C THR A 60 13.58 -1.32 1.19
N GLY A 61 14.58 -0.50 0.85
CA GLY A 61 14.56 0.95 1.07
C GLY A 61 13.54 1.66 0.16
N THR A 62 13.11 2.87 0.54
CA THR A 62 12.16 3.66 -0.26
C THR A 62 12.71 3.96 -1.66
N PHE A 63 14.01 4.24 -1.78
CA PHE A 63 14.70 4.43 -3.06
C PHE A 63 14.54 3.22 -4.00
N GLU A 64 14.82 2.01 -3.51
CA GLU A 64 14.74 0.77 -4.29
C GLU A 64 13.30 0.45 -4.69
N LEU A 65 12.35 0.69 -3.80
CA LEU A 65 10.93 0.50 -4.08
C LEU A 65 10.40 1.48 -5.14
N LEU A 66 11.00 2.68 -5.25
CA LEU A 66 10.64 3.70 -6.23
C LEU A 66 11.46 3.64 -7.52
N GLU A 67 12.52 2.84 -7.57
CA GLU A 67 13.40 2.70 -8.74
C GLU A 67 12.64 2.48 -10.07
N PRO A 68 11.57 1.67 -10.13
CA PRO A 68 10.79 1.51 -11.36
C PRO A 68 10.16 2.80 -11.89
N ALA A 69 9.95 3.79 -11.03
CA ALA A 69 9.42 5.10 -11.41
C ALA A 69 10.51 6.09 -11.86
N ARG A 70 11.81 5.75 -11.71
CA ARG A 70 12.91 6.65 -12.09
C ARG A 70 12.88 7.02 -13.56
N SER A 71 12.77 6.03 -14.44
CA SER A 71 12.70 6.28 -15.88
C SER A 71 11.45 7.10 -16.24
N LEU A 72 10.34 6.94 -15.49
CA LEU A 72 9.14 7.74 -15.67
C LEU A 72 9.40 9.22 -15.34
N CYS A 73 10.09 9.51 -14.23
CA CYS A 73 10.47 10.88 -13.87
C CYS A 73 11.37 11.55 -14.92
N GLU A 74 12.26 10.79 -15.57
CA GLU A 74 13.22 11.32 -16.56
C GLU A 74 12.58 11.60 -17.93
N VAL A 75 11.50 10.90 -18.29
CA VAL A 75 10.85 11.01 -19.62
C VAL A 75 9.48 11.69 -19.59
N ALA A 76 8.97 12.07 -18.42
CA ALA A 76 7.67 12.70 -18.27
C ALA A 76 7.59 14.02 -19.05
N ASP A 77 6.50 14.19 -19.82
CA ASP A 77 6.16 15.42 -20.53
C ASP A 77 4.68 15.76 -20.27
N PRO A 78 4.35 16.84 -19.55
CA PRO A 78 5.28 17.79 -18.92
C PRO A 78 6.13 17.14 -17.80
N PRO A 79 7.30 17.73 -17.47
CA PRO A 79 8.16 17.21 -16.41
C PRO A 79 7.42 17.19 -15.08
N PHE A 80 7.78 16.22 -14.25
CA PHE A 80 7.32 16.12 -12.87
C PHE A 80 7.76 17.32 -12.04
N VAL A 81 6.99 17.62 -10.99
CA VAL A 81 7.28 18.78 -10.13
C VAL A 81 8.45 18.52 -9.20
N LEU A 82 8.69 17.25 -8.84
CA LEU A 82 9.85 16.83 -8.08
C LEU A 82 10.80 16.03 -8.95
N GLU A 83 12.11 16.26 -8.75
CA GLU A 83 13.09 15.32 -9.27
C GLU A 83 13.00 13.98 -8.53
N PHE A 84 13.43 12.89 -9.15
CA PHE A 84 13.38 11.56 -8.53
C PHE A 84 14.02 11.52 -7.12
N SER A 85 15.12 12.26 -6.92
CA SER A 85 15.80 12.32 -5.62
C SER A 85 14.97 13.05 -4.55
N GLU A 86 14.22 14.08 -4.94
CA GLU A 86 13.33 14.84 -4.06
C GLU A 86 12.06 14.06 -3.76
N LEU A 87 11.52 13.35 -4.76
CA LEU A 87 10.40 12.44 -4.59
C LEU A 87 10.71 11.35 -3.56
N VAL A 88 11.89 10.73 -3.64
CA VAL A 88 12.32 9.71 -2.66
C VAL A 88 12.34 10.29 -1.25
N LYS A 89 12.98 11.45 -1.06
CA LYS A 89 13.03 12.13 0.24
C LYS A 89 11.65 12.53 0.74
N PHE A 90 10.82 13.11 -0.11
CA PHE A 90 9.43 13.44 0.20
C PHE A 90 8.68 12.20 0.69
N MET A 91 8.82 11.07 -0.01
CA MET A 91 8.18 9.80 0.34
C MET A 91 8.71 9.15 1.62
N GLU A 92 9.89 9.55 2.10
CA GLU A 92 10.45 9.18 3.40
C GLU A 92 9.94 10.11 4.50
N ASP A 93 9.99 11.43 4.28
CA ASP A 93 9.57 12.45 5.24
C ASP A 93 8.09 12.38 5.59
N VAL A 94 7.22 12.04 4.62
CA VAL A 94 5.77 11.94 4.89
C VAL A 94 5.37 10.68 5.67
N VAL A 95 6.30 9.75 5.92
CA VAL A 95 6.00 8.50 6.63
C VAL A 95 5.77 8.79 8.11
N GLY A 96 4.58 8.45 8.60
CA GLY A 96 4.22 8.67 10.01
C GLY A 96 3.76 10.10 10.31
N GLU A 97 3.99 11.05 9.41
CA GLU A 97 3.70 12.45 9.66
C GLU A 97 2.22 12.80 9.56
N SER A 98 1.76 13.71 10.40
CA SER A 98 0.37 14.16 10.42
C SER A 98 0.11 15.28 9.41
N ASP A 99 1.08 16.19 9.26
CA ASP A 99 0.97 17.38 8.42
C ASP A 99 1.70 17.22 7.07
N VAL A 100 1.07 16.43 6.20
CA VAL A 100 1.61 16.13 4.85
C VAL A 100 1.63 17.37 3.96
N LEU A 101 0.76 18.36 4.21
CA LEU A 101 0.67 19.54 3.37
C LEU A 101 1.84 20.49 3.61
N THR A 102 2.18 20.76 4.88
CA THR A 102 3.35 21.56 5.22
C THR A 102 4.63 20.92 4.69
N ILE A 103 4.76 19.59 4.81
CA ILE A 103 5.91 18.87 4.23
C ILE A 103 5.92 19.06 2.71
N ALA A 104 4.80 18.88 2.01
CA ALA A 104 4.75 19.06 0.56
C ALA A 104 5.18 20.47 0.13
N PHE A 105 4.79 21.52 0.89
CA PHE A 105 5.21 22.89 0.61
C PHE A 105 6.71 23.16 0.77
N ASN A 106 7.44 22.32 1.52
CA ASN A 106 8.90 22.41 1.60
C ASN A 106 9.57 21.93 0.30
N TYR A 107 8.89 21.10 -0.49
CA TYR A 107 9.40 20.54 -1.73
C TYR A 107 8.88 21.28 -2.96
N THR A 108 7.60 21.65 -2.99
CA THR A 108 6.99 22.32 -4.14
C THR A 108 5.82 23.22 -3.73
N SER A 109 5.65 24.31 -4.47
CA SER A 109 4.44 25.16 -4.38
C SER A 109 3.30 24.62 -5.24
N ASP A 110 3.58 23.78 -6.23
CA ASP A 110 2.59 23.17 -7.11
C ASP A 110 2.07 21.85 -6.54
N ILE A 111 1.15 21.97 -5.58
CA ILE A 111 0.52 20.82 -4.92
C ILE A 111 -0.35 20.01 -5.88
N VAL A 112 -0.93 20.64 -6.91
CA VAL A 112 -1.76 19.95 -7.90
C VAL A 112 -0.87 19.07 -8.78
N GLY A 113 0.23 19.62 -9.29
CA GLY A 113 1.24 18.86 -10.03
C GLY A 113 1.79 17.69 -9.22
N LEU A 114 2.06 17.87 -7.91
CA LEU A 114 2.51 16.79 -7.04
C LEU A 114 1.46 15.68 -6.87
N LEU A 115 0.17 16.03 -6.79
CA LEU A 115 -0.91 15.04 -6.68
C LEU A 115 -1.06 14.19 -7.94
N ASP A 116 -0.83 14.80 -9.11
CA ASP A 116 -0.86 14.12 -10.40
C ASP A 116 0.39 13.27 -10.61
N GLU A 117 1.57 13.77 -10.24
CA GLU A 117 2.82 13.02 -10.21
C GLU A 117 2.68 11.75 -9.34
N LEU A 118 2.19 11.88 -8.10
CA LEU A 118 1.93 10.74 -7.21
C LEU A 118 0.94 9.73 -7.80
N HIS A 119 -0.01 10.18 -8.63
CA HIS A 119 -0.93 9.29 -9.32
C HIS A 119 -0.22 8.48 -10.41
N GLN A 120 0.60 9.15 -11.22
CA GLN A 120 1.34 8.51 -12.30
C GLN A 120 2.35 7.49 -11.77
N ILE A 121 3.14 7.88 -10.76
CA ILE A 121 4.09 6.99 -10.08
C ILE A 121 3.36 5.78 -9.49
N TYR A 122 2.20 5.98 -8.85
CA TYR A 122 1.42 4.86 -8.32
C TYR A 122 1.12 3.78 -9.38
N THR A 123 0.92 4.16 -10.65
CA THR A 123 0.64 3.21 -11.74
C THR A 123 1.86 2.46 -12.25
N SER A 124 3.08 2.99 -12.06
CA SER A 124 4.32 2.34 -12.50
C SER A 124 4.92 1.40 -11.44
N LEU A 125 4.49 1.51 -10.18
CA LEU A 125 5.03 0.71 -9.07
C LEU A 125 4.44 -0.71 -9.04
N SER A 126 5.31 -1.71 -8.94
CA SER A 126 4.93 -3.13 -8.82
C SER A 126 4.59 -3.49 -7.37
N HIS A 127 5.37 -2.98 -6.43
CA HIS A 127 5.32 -3.33 -5.02
C HIS A 127 4.06 -2.80 -4.33
N THR A 128 3.38 -3.67 -3.59
CA THR A 128 2.07 -3.31 -2.99
C THR A 128 2.26 -2.36 -1.80
N SER A 129 3.38 -2.50 -1.08
CA SER A 129 3.74 -1.67 0.06
C SER A 129 3.86 -0.18 -0.33
N ILE A 130 4.68 0.11 -1.33
CA ILE A 130 4.95 1.47 -1.82
C ILE A 130 3.74 2.06 -2.55
N ARG A 131 3.00 1.27 -3.34
CA ARG A 131 1.74 1.71 -3.94
C ARG A 131 0.73 2.18 -2.91
N ASN A 132 0.56 1.40 -1.83
CA ASN A 132 -0.30 1.79 -0.73
C ASN A 132 0.19 3.04 -0.01
N ARG A 133 1.52 3.23 0.09
CA ARG A 133 2.11 4.44 0.65
C ARG A 133 1.79 5.66 -0.21
N CYS A 134 2.08 5.62 -1.52
CA CYS A 134 1.74 6.69 -2.47
C CYS A 134 0.26 7.06 -2.38
N LEU A 135 -0.62 6.07 -2.42
CA LEU A 135 -2.07 6.31 -2.38
C LEU A 135 -2.54 6.94 -1.05
N LYS A 136 -1.93 6.56 0.08
CA LYS A 136 -2.23 7.18 1.38
C LYS A 136 -1.75 8.63 1.42
N VAL A 137 -0.53 8.90 0.96
CA VAL A 137 0.05 10.24 0.90
C VAL A 137 -0.80 11.13 0.00
N GLN A 138 -1.13 10.68 -1.21
CA GLN A 138 -1.98 11.39 -2.15
C GLN A 138 -3.34 11.75 -1.54
N ARG A 139 -4.02 10.82 -0.87
CA ARG A 139 -5.32 11.09 -0.22
C ARG A 139 -5.20 12.10 0.91
N LYS A 140 -4.16 11.99 1.75
CA LYS A 140 -3.92 12.93 2.85
C LYS A 140 -3.62 14.33 2.32
N LEU A 141 -2.74 14.43 1.33
CA LEU A 141 -2.38 15.68 0.69
C LEU A 141 -3.59 16.34 0.01
N LYS A 142 -4.35 15.58 -0.79
CA LYS A 142 -5.57 16.07 -1.44
C LYS A 142 -6.58 16.61 -0.43
N LYS A 143 -6.81 15.87 0.66
CA LYS A 143 -7.73 16.28 1.74
C LYS A 143 -7.24 17.54 2.47
N ALA A 144 -5.95 17.60 2.80
CA ALA A 144 -5.36 18.74 3.49
C ALA A 144 -5.38 20.00 2.60
N TYR A 145 -5.00 19.86 1.33
CA TYR A 145 -4.99 20.95 0.37
C TYR A 145 -6.39 21.51 0.09
N ALA A 146 -7.41 20.65 -0.02
CA ALA A 146 -8.79 21.10 -0.15
C ALA A 146 -9.25 21.93 1.06
N ARG A 147 -8.89 21.51 2.30
CA ARG A 147 -9.20 22.27 3.51
C ARG A 147 -8.47 23.60 3.58
N HIS A 148 -7.21 23.62 3.16
CA HIS A 148 -6.41 24.83 3.08
C HIS A 148 -7.06 25.87 2.16
N GLN A 149 -7.60 25.44 1.02
CA GLN A 149 -8.32 26.32 0.09
C GLN A 149 -9.65 26.85 0.67
N THR A 150 -10.43 26.01 1.37
CA THR A 150 -11.73 26.43 1.91
C THR A 150 -11.60 27.33 3.15
N CYS A 151 -10.61 27.10 4.02
CA CYS A 151 -10.38 27.92 5.21
C CYS A 151 -10.03 29.39 4.85
N SER A 152 -9.42 29.61 3.67
CA SER A 152 -9.02 30.94 3.21
C SER A 152 -10.19 31.81 2.74
N MET A 153 -11.41 31.26 2.64
CA MET A 153 -12.60 31.96 2.10
C MET A 153 -13.63 32.34 3.18
N GLU A 154 -13.47 31.93 4.44
CA GLU A 154 -14.48 32.14 5.51
C GLU A 154 -14.26 33.40 6.38
N SER A 155 -13.38 34.34 5.99
CA SER A 155 -13.10 35.57 6.78
C SER A 155 -13.92 36.81 6.40
N ASN A 156 -14.98 36.72 5.58
CA ASN A 156 -15.77 37.90 5.15
C ASN A 156 -17.30 37.72 5.24
N ASN A 157 -17.83 37.18 6.34
CA ASN A 157 -19.24 37.38 6.67
C ASN A 157 -19.34 37.94 8.08
N ASP A 158 -19.17 39.25 8.18
CA ASP A 158 -19.55 40.06 9.34
C ASP A 158 -21.09 40.08 9.40
N PRO A 159 -21.73 39.49 10.43
CA PRO A 159 -23.18 39.44 10.52
C PRO A 159 -23.70 40.67 11.26
N ASP A 160 -23.45 41.88 10.75
CA ASP A 160 -24.09 43.09 11.30
C ASP A 160 -24.08 44.25 10.30
N THR A 161 -25.11 44.33 9.47
CA THR A 161 -25.59 45.63 8.99
C THR A 161 -27.11 45.57 8.79
N TYR A 162 -27.82 45.93 9.87
CA TYR A 162 -29.16 46.51 9.99
C TYR A 162 -30.33 45.99 9.12
#